data_AF-A0A6L3AHL0-F1
#
_entry.id   AF-A0A6L3AHL0-F1
#
_cell.length_a   1.000
_cell.length_b   1.000
_cell.length_c   1.000
_cell.angle_alpha   90.00
_cell.angle_beta   90.00
_cell.angle_gamma   90.00
#
_symmetry.space_group_name_H-M   'P 1'
#
loop_
_entity.id
_entity.type
_entity.pdbx_description
1 polymer ?
#
loop_
_entity_poly.entity_id
_entity_poly.type
_entity_poly.pdbx_seq_one_letter_code
_entity_poly.pdbx_strand_id
1 'polypeptide(L)'
;MPYIKKYLNSYEYCFKKDGKIIHEDRASRDFIALVEKVGLTDIGLHTLRHTFISQCLMAGISIWEVAKWVGHSTAYMTELYGHLCP
;
A
#
# COMPACT_ATOMS: atom_id res chain seq x y z
N MET A 1 -7.55 1.70 11.19
CA MET A 1 -6.14 1.92 11.56
C MET A 1 -5.96 3.37 12.07
N PRO A 2 -5.75 3.59 13.38
CA PRO A 2 -5.88 4.91 14.01
C PRO A 2 -4.62 5.80 14.01
N TYR A 3 -3.56 5.45 13.27
CA TYR A 3 -2.25 6.10 13.41
C TYR A 3 -2.00 7.35 12.53
N ILE A 4 -2.93 7.73 11.63
CA ILE A 4 -2.70 8.80 10.64
C ILE A 4 -3.12 10.20 11.16
N LYS A 5 -3.77 10.33 12.32
CA LYS A 5 -4.37 11.61 12.74
C LYS A 5 -3.42 12.68 13.33
N LYS A 6 -2.12 12.41 13.53
CA LYS A 6 -1.22 13.30 14.30
C LYS A 6 -0.31 14.22 13.47
N TYR A 7 -0.27 14.09 12.14
CA TYR A 7 0.65 14.87 11.28
C TYR A 7 -0.11 15.58 10.15
N LEU A 8 -0.98 16.53 10.52
CA LEU A 8 -1.79 17.32 9.59
C LEU A 8 -1.02 18.60 9.19
N ASN A 9 -0.17 18.50 8.17
CA ASN A 9 0.41 19.64 7.45
C ASN A 9 0.84 19.16 6.05
N SER A 10 0.20 19.66 4.99
CA SER A 10 0.41 19.40 3.55
C SER A 10 0.46 17.96 2.98
N TYR A 11 0.70 16.92 3.78
CA TYR A 11 0.79 15.51 3.32
C TYR A 11 -0.55 14.75 3.32
N GLU A 12 -1.64 15.44 3.68
CA GLU A 12 -2.97 14.84 3.88
C GLU A 12 -3.73 14.63 2.57
N TYR A 13 -3.29 15.28 1.50
CA TYR A 13 -3.99 15.32 0.23
C TYR A 13 -3.10 14.83 -0.90
N CYS A 14 -3.61 13.88 -1.68
CA CYS A 14 -3.05 13.57 -2.98
C CYS A 14 -3.53 14.62 -3.97
N PHE A 15 -2.67 15.09 -4.87
CA PHE A 15 -3.03 16.10 -5.85
C PHE A 15 -3.01 15.54 -7.26
N LYS A 16 -3.91 16.03 -8.10
CA LYS A 16 -3.82 15.92 -9.55
C LYS A 16 -2.68 16.81 -10.06
N LYS A 17 -2.24 16.56 -11.29
CA LYS A 17 -1.23 17.39 -11.97
C LYS A 17 -1.63 18.87 -12.07
N ASP A 18 -2.92 19.18 -12.06
CA ASP A 18 -3.46 20.55 -12.06
C ASP A 18 -3.57 21.17 -10.65
N GLY A 19 -3.02 20.53 -9.61
CA GLY A 19 -3.01 21.02 -8.23
C GLY A 19 -4.31 20.77 -7.47
N LYS A 20 -5.32 20.13 -8.07
CA LYS A 20 -6.58 19.82 -7.37
C LYS A 20 -6.44 18.60 -6.46
N ILE A 21 -7.10 18.65 -5.31
CA ILE A 21 -7.13 17.55 -4.35
C ILE A 21 -7.88 16.34 -4.94
N ILE A 22 -7.27 15.17 -4.78
CA ILE A 22 -7.87 13.85 -4.98
C ILE A 22 -8.38 13.41 -3.60
N HIS A 23 -9.69 13.26 -3.48
CA HIS A 23 -10.29 12.65 -2.29
C HIS A 23 -9.79 11.20 -2.16
N GLU A 24 -9.50 10.75 -0.93
CA GLU A 24 -8.90 9.43 -0.66
C GLU A 24 -9.65 8.28 -1.36
N ASP A 25 -10.98 8.29 -1.29
CA ASP A 25 -11.82 7.27 -1.93
C ASP A 25 -11.77 7.28 -3.47
N ARG A 26 -11.36 8.40 -4.09
CA ARG A 26 -11.24 8.44 -5.55
C ARG A 26 -10.02 7.69 -6.05
N ALA A 27 -8.91 7.69 -5.33
CA ALA A 27 -7.70 7.00 -5.80
C ALA A 27 -7.94 5.49 -5.99
N SER A 28 -8.59 4.84 -5.03
CA SER A 28 -8.95 3.41 -5.13
C SER A 28 -9.95 3.14 -6.25
N ARG A 29 -10.98 3.97 -6.40
CA ARG A 29 -11.99 3.81 -7.46
C ARG A 29 -11.40 4.03 -8.86
N ASP A 30 -10.62 5.09 -9.03
CA ASP A 30 -9.97 5.42 -10.30
C ASP A 30 -8.98 4.31 -10.70
N PHE A 31 -8.30 3.70 -9.72
CA PHE A 31 -7.44 2.54 -9.95
C PHE A 31 -8.23 1.31 -10.40
N ILE A 32 -9.35 0.99 -9.74
CA ILE A 32 -10.21 -0.14 -10.14
C ILE A 32 -10.74 0.06 -11.57
N ALA A 33 -11.22 1.26 -11.90
CA ALA A 33 -11.68 1.58 -13.25
C ALA A 33 -10.56 1.43 -14.31
N LEU A 34 -9.31 1.73 -13.94
CA LEU A 34 -8.15 1.51 -14.81
C LEU A 34 -7.88 0.02 -15.01
N VAL A 35 -7.92 -0.78 -13.93
CA VAL A 35 -7.74 -2.24 -13.94
C VAL A 35 -8.76 -2.91 -14.86
N GLU A 36 -10.04 -2.53 -14.73
CA GLU A 36 -11.12 -3.01 -15.61
C GLU A 36 -10.88 -2.64 -17.08
N LYS A 37 -10.44 -1.41 -17.34
CA LYS A 37 -10.16 -0.93 -18.70
C LYS A 37 -9.05 -1.70 -19.41
N VAL A 38 -8.07 -2.22 -18.67
CA VAL A 38 -6.97 -3.02 -19.22
C VAL A 38 -7.28 -4.52 -19.23
N GLY A 39 -8.51 -4.92 -18.85
CA GLY A 39 -8.95 -6.31 -18.88
C GLY A 39 -8.41 -7.17 -17.73
N LEU A 40 -7.98 -6.53 -16.64
CA LEU A 40 -7.57 -7.23 -15.42
C LEU A 40 -8.74 -7.31 -14.44
N THR A 41 -8.78 -8.35 -13.62
CA THR A 41 -9.79 -8.52 -12.55
C THR A 41 -9.09 -8.76 -11.20
N ASP A 42 -9.81 -8.50 -10.11
CA ASP A 42 -9.40 -8.83 -8.73
C ASP A 42 -8.08 -8.17 -8.24
N ILE A 43 -7.70 -7.05 -8.87
CA ILE A 43 -6.50 -6.27 -8.50
C ILE A 43 -6.92 -4.91 -7.93
N GLY A 44 -6.48 -4.63 -6.70
CA GLY A 44 -6.62 -3.34 -6.04
C GLY A 44 -5.29 -2.82 -5.48
N LEU A 45 -5.31 -1.60 -4.91
CA LEU A 45 -4.13 -1.02 -4.27
C LEU A 45 -3.60 -1.87 -3.10
N HIS A 46 -4.48 -2.62 -2.43
CA HIS A 46 -4.08 -3.57 -1.38
C HIS A 46 -3.31 -4.77 -1.96
N THR A 47 -3.74 -5.30 -3.11
CA THR A 47 -3.04 -6.36 -3.84
C THR A 47 -1.62 -5.92 -4.23
N LEU A 48 -1.48 -4.67 -4.67
CA LEU A 48 -0.16 -4.09 -4.94
C LEU A 48 0.71 -3.99 -3.68
N ARG A 49 0.13 -3.63 -2.53
CA ARG A 49 0.85 -3.62 -1.25
C ARG A 49 1.37 -5.02 -0.89
N HIS A 50 0.54 -6.06 -1.04
CA HIS A 50 0.97 -7.45 -0.82
C HIS A 50 2.12 -7.82 -1.76
N THR A 51 2.01 -7.45 -3.04
CA THR A 51 3.04 -7.71 -4.05
C THR A 51 4.38 -7.04 -3.68
N PHE A 52 4.34 -5.77 -3.28
CA PHE A 52 5.51 -5.03 -2.80
C PHE A 52 6.18 -5.73 -1.61
N ILE A 53 5.39 -6.13 -0.61
CA ILE A 53 5.92 -6.82 0.58
C ILE A 53 6.62 -8.11 0.17
N SER A 54 5.97 -8.97 -0.62
CA SER A 54 6.56 -10.24 -1.05
C SER A 54 7.86 -10.03 -1.82
N GLN A 55 7.90 -9.05 -2.74
CA GLN A 55 9.11 -8.72 -3.51
C GLN A 55 10.26 -8.26 -2.62
N CYS A 56 10.00 -7.40 -1.63
CA CYS A 56 11.04 -6.95 -0.69
C CYS A 56 11.61 -8.12 0.12
N LEU A 57 10.76 -8.99 0.64
CA LEU A 57 11.20 -10.12 1.47
C LEU A 57 11.99 -11.15 0.66
N MET A 58 11.52 -11.48 -0.55
CA MET A 58 12.25 -12.36 -1.48
C MET A 58 13.59 -11.76 -1.92
N ALA A 59 13.72 -10.43 -1.93
CA ALA A 59 14.98 -9.74 -2.18
C ALA A 59 15.92 -9.70 -0.95
N GLY A 60 15.54 -10.34 0.17
CA GLY A 60 16.33 -10.43 1.39
C GLY A 60 16.23 -9.21 2.30
N ILE A 61 15.29 -8.29 2.06
CA ILE A 61 15.06 -7.16 2.97
C ILE A 61 14.42 -7.67 4.26
N SER A 62 14.87 -7.14 5.40
CA SER A 62 14.37 -7.54 6.71
C SER A 62 12.86 -7.32 6.85
N ILE A 63 12.15 -8.32 7.37
CA ILE A 63 10.72 -8.24 7.66
C ILE A 63 10.36 -7.06 8.58
N TRP A 64 11.29 -6.67 9.46
CA TRP A 64 11.12 -5.54 10.37
C TRP A 64 11.15 -4.20 9.63
N GLU A 65 12.02 -4.07 8.64
CA GLU A 65 12.12 -2.86 7.80
C GLU A 65 10.88 -2.71 6.94
N VAL A 66 10.48 -3.80 6.26
CA VAL A 66 9.27 -3.81 5.42
C VAL A 66 8.03 -3.49 6.26
N ALA A 67 7.87 -4.11 7.43
CA ALA A 67 6.77 -3.84 8.36
C ALA A 67 6.63 -2.35 8.70
N LYS A 68 7.76 -1.69 8.96
CA LYS A 68 7.83 -0.26 9.26
C LYS A 68 7.40 0.61 8.06
N TRP A 69 7.78 0.24 6.84
CA TRP A 69 7.39 0.98 5.63
C TRP A 69 5.89 0.90 5.35
N VAL A 70 5.30 -0.28 5.51
CA VAL A 70 3.89 -0.52 5.18
C VAL A 70 2.93 -0.24 6.34
N GLY A 71 3.46 0.04 7.53
CA GLY A 71 2.69 0.37 8.74
C GLY A 71 1.93 -0.83 9.33
N HIS A 72 2.43 -2.05 9.14
CA HIS A 72 1.86 -3.26 9.74
C HIS A 72 2.62 -3.66 11.01
N SER A 73 1.94 -4.36 11.92
CA SER A 73 2.60 -4.93 13.10
C SER A 73 3.53 -6.08 12.69
N THR A 74 4.64 -6.25 13.40
CA THR A 74 5.56 -7.34 13.07
C THR A 74 4.90 -8.71 13.25
N ALA A 75 4.01 -8.88 14.22
CA ALA A 75 3.26 -10.12 14.41
C ALA A 75 2.45 -10.49 13.15
N TYR A 76 1.68 -9.54 12.61
CA TYR A 76 0.91 -9.74 11.37
C TYR A 76 1.83 -10.03 10.18
N MET A 77 2.93 -9.29 10.06
CA MET A 77 3.89 -9.51 8.98
C MET A 77 4.52 -10.89 9.04
N THR A 78 4.88 -11.35 10.25
CA THR A 78 5.50 -12.67 10.47
C THR A 78 4.51 -13.80 10.18
N GLU A 79 3.28 -13.67 10.64
CA GLU A 79 2.21 -14.65 10.39
C GLU A 79 1.94 -14.80 8.88
N LEU A 80 1.81 -13.67 8.16
CA LEU A 80 1.41 -13.70 6.76
C LEU A 80 2.57 -13.95 5.78
N TYR A 81 3.78 -13.47 6.09
CA TYR A 81 4.91 -13.48 5.15
C TYR A 81 6.19 -14.12 5.69
N GLY A 82 6.19 -14.67 6.92
CA GLY A 82 7.39 -15.27 7.51
C GLY A 82 8.00 -16.37 6.63
N HIS A 83 7.17 -17.08 5.86
CA HIS A 83 7.60 -18.10 4.90
C HIS A 83 8.43 -17.58 3.71
N LEU A 84 8.45 -16.26 3.47
CA LEU A 84 9.25 -15.63 2.41
C LEU A 84 10.61 -15.12 2.93
N CYS A 85 10.84 -15.17 4.24
CA CYS A 85 12.13 -14.78 4.80
C CYS A 85 13.13 -15.94 4.63
N PRO A 86 14.32 -15.68 4.07
CA PRO A 86 15.37 -16.69 3.90
C PRO A 86 15.98 -17.15 5.22
#